data_AF-A0A1M5WFF6-F1
#
_entry.id   AF-A0A1M5WFF6-F1
#
_cell.length_a   1.000
_cell.length_b   1.000
_cell.length_c   1.000
_cell.angle_alpha   90.00
_cell.angle_beta   90.00
_cell.angle_gamma   90.00
#
_symmetry.space_group_name_H-M   'P 1'
#
loop_
_entity.id
_entity.type
_entity.pdbx_description
1 polymer ?
#
loop_
_entity_poly.entity_id
_entity_poly.type
_entity_poly.pdbx_seq_one_letter_code
_entity_poly.pdbx_strand_id
1 'polypeptide(L)'
;MFKITKLIMFDMNSKSYIYKFSEGINYFKGKNSSGKTEFYLFIDFMFGSSEDIVKKPWYKDSLSKATMVFEYNENTFSITRTRNPNQNYLHYADEENLEMIDLREYKNKLNSIFAQDFQLLKDIRNFTNEELTYRTFTMFNFLGEKGQGKIQDFLDKCSDIKYSVKLNPILNFIFNKHLEQIYILQNELDVLQQEVKNLENNSQKYEFVIDQVNANLQKIGGDIWYTGRNSDDVKAYLSSVVEMQNVEKSSKKRNIADLEVMYNNLSEQIKVYENNTADAKQFGRDNENRRKLLLKLQELVDENTDFDYLVQPMQNLLDDVDNTIFFSDYLINDNTIKELKKQREQIKTEIRRNDSRFKIYNLEEKSKAIALINEYLSVEIVSNDDNIKEKKKRIKEIREELKALRNSDDLQKIDELSNFITELYYSAKDISSVVSDDIQQKGFEIKYLKKGNILQPVILSDGGETSGSKNRVNYYIGSMARHTLIQLCGYLAFLKILLENNRYPIIPILVIDHISKPFDAKNSSAIGKILSTAYETIGKENLQTFIFDNEDSVKLAINPEHSENLVTDSKTGFNPFYFPPIADDQTE
;
A
#
# COMPACT_ATOMS: atom_id res chain seq x y z
N MET A 1 -28.26 0.76 -10.43
CA MET A 1 -28.62 2.17 -10.72
C MET A 1 -28.55 2.96 -9.43
N PHE A 2 -27.83 4.08 -9.42
CA PHE A 2 -27.61 4.91 -8.22
C PHE A 2 -28.15 6.31 -8.44
N LYS A 3 -28.84 6.87 -7.44
CA LYS A 3 -29.34 8.25 -7.49
C LYS A 3 -29.59 8.80 -6.10
N ILE A 4 -29.00 9.94 -5.78
CA ILE A 4 -29.44 10.75 -4.64
C ILE A 4 -30.72 11.47 -5.06
N THR A 5 -31.81 11.31 -4.32
CA THR A 5 -33.12 11.88 -4.66
C THR A 5 -33.36 13.22 -3.98
N LYS A 6 -32.96 13.34 -2.71
CA LYS A 6 -33.15 14.57 -1.94
C LYS A 6 -32.18 14.69 -0.76
N LEU A 7 -31.96 15.92 -0.35
CA LEU A 7 -31.28 16.28 0.90
C LEU A 7 -32.22 17.18 1.71
N ILE A 8 -32.54 16.75 2.93
CA ILE A 8 -33.41 17.44 3.87
C ILE A 8 -32.55 18.00 5.00
N MET A 9 -32.52 19.33 5.14
CA MET A 9 -31.80 20.03 6.20
C MET A 9 -32.78 20.47 7.28
N PHE A 10 -32.41 20.33 8.54
CA PHE A 10 -33.24 20.73 9.69
C PHE A 10 -32.54 21.79 10.52
N ASP A 11 -33.25 22.88 10.85
CA ASP A 11 -32.75 23.90 11.76
C ASP A 11 -32.79 23.44 13.23
N MET A 12 -32.44 24.32 14.16
CA MET A 12 -32.47 24.04 15.60
C MET A 12 -33.90 23.86 16.16
N ASN A 13 -34.92 24.32 15.44
CA ASN A 13 -36.33 24.24 15.80
C ASN A 13 -37.09 23.16 14.99
N SER A 14 -36.35 22.25 14.33
CA SER A 14 -36.89 21.19 13.46
C SER A 14 -37.66 21.67 12.21
N LYS A 15 -37.51 22.93 11.80
CA LYS A 15 -37.96 23.40 10.49
C LYS A 15 -37.09 22.76 9.41
N SER A 16 -37.72 22.22 8.37
CA SER A 16 -37.02 21.51 7.30
C SER A 16 -36.96 22.32 6.00
N TYR A 17 -35.85 22.18 5.27
CA TYR A 17 -35.71 22.59 3.88
C TYR A 17 -35.28 21.39 3.04
N ILE A 18 -35.81 21.25 1.83
CA ILE A 18 -35.58 20.08 0.97
C ILE A 18 -34.94 20.53 -0.35
N TYR A 19 -33.71 20.07 -0.58
CA TYR A 19 -33.11 20.02 -1.91
C TYR A 19 -33.58 18.74 -2.61
N LYS A 20 -34.05 18.87 -3.86
CA LYS A 20 -34.38 17.74 -4.72
C LYS A 20 -33.29 17.62 -5.79
N PHE A 21 -33.00 16.39 -6.20
CA PHE A 21 -31.98 16.09 -7.20
C PHE A 21 -32.53 15.16 -8.27
N SER A 22 -31.93 15.23 -9.46
CA SER A 22 -32.23 14.41 -10.63
C SER A 22 -31.06 13.49 -10.95
N GLU A 23 -31.31 12.44 -11.74
CA GLU A 23 -30.22 11.66 -12.37
C GLU A 23 -29.38 12.55 -13.30
N GLY A 24 -28.17 12.12 -13.63
CA GLY A 24 -27.27 12.94 -14.45
C GLY A 24 -26.70 14.15 -13.69
N ILE A 25 -26.77 15.33 -14.31
CA ILE A 25 -26.09 16.55 -13.86
C ILE A 25 -27.04 17.44 -13.05
N ASN A 26 -26.63 17.72 -11.82
CA ASN A 26 -27.26 18.65 -10.90
C ASN A 26 -26.38 19.89 -10.76
N TYR A 27 -26.90 21.04 -11.21
CA TYR A 27 -26.15 22.30 -11.27
C TYR A 27 -26.64 23.30 -10.23
N PHE A 28 -25.72 23.85 -9.45
CA PHE A 28 -26.03 24.81 -8.39
C PHE A 28 -25.26 26.10 -8.63
N LYS A 29 -26.02 27.16 -8.94
CA LYS A 29 -25.44 28.50 -9.16
C LYS A 29 -25.45 29.30 -7.87
N GLY A 30 -24.34 29.97 -7.56
CA GLY A 30 -24.27 30.86 -6.40
C GLY A 30 -23.16 31.90 -6.50
N LYS A 31 -23.43 33.11 -6.00
CA LYS A 31 -22.42 34.18 -5.87
C LYS A 31 -21.29 33.78 -4.91
N ASN A 32 -20.23 34.58 -4.85
CA ASN A 32 -19.22 34.42 -3.78
C ASN A 32 -19.91 34.47 -2.41
N SER A 33 -19.43 33.67 -1.46
CA SER A 33 -20.00 33.56 -0.11
C SER A 33 -21.41 32.98 -0.01
N SER A 34 -21.94 32.34 -1.07
CA SER A 34 -23.21 31.59 -1.01
C SER A 34 -23.09 30.16 -0.45
N GLY A 35 -21.89 29.73 -0.07
CA GLY A 35 -21.66 28.41 0.52
C GLY A 35 -21.49 27.26 -0.49
N LYS A 36 -21.04 27.54 -1.72
CA LYS A 36 -20.78 26.52 -2.77
C LYS A 36 -19.77 25.46 -2.34
N THR A 37 -18.57 25.88 -1.95
CA THR A 37 -17.54 24.98 -1.39
C THR A 37 -18.03 24.26 -0.14
N GLU A 38 -18.86 24.91 0.68
CA GLU A 38 -19.45 24.25 1.85
C GLU A 38 -20.46 23.18 1.45
N PHE A 39 -21.26 23.38 0.40
CA PHE A 39 -22.16 22.35 -0.13
C PHE A 39 -21.35 21.17 -0.70
N TYR A 40 -20.28 21.44 -1.47
CA TYR A 40 -19.34 20.43 -1.94
C TYR A 40 -18.80 19.56 -0.79
N LEU A 41 -18.32 20.19 0.28
CA LEU A 41 -17.84 19.49 1.48
C LEU A 41 -18.97 18.77 2.22
N PHE A 42 -20.17 19.34 2.21
CA PHE A 42 -21.34 18.77 2.87
C PHE A 42 -21.80 17.46 2.22
N ILE A 43 -21.71 17.34 0.89
CA ILE A 43 -21.95 16.06 0.21
C ILE A 43 -20.96 14.99 0.71
N ASP A 44 -19.68 15.32 0.86
CA ASP A 44 -18.68 14.39 1.42
C ASP A 44 -18.95 14.06 2.90
N PHE A 45 -19.43 15.04 3.69
CA PHE A 45 -19.86 14.86 5.07
C PHE A 45 -21.04 13.90 5.20
N MET A 46 -22.02 13.97 4.31
CA MET A 46 -23.15 13.03 4.28
C MET A 46 -22.66 11.61 4.01
N PHE A 47 -21.66 11.42 3.16
CA PHE A 47 -21.01 10.13 2.94
C PHE A 47 -19.92 9.78 3.97
N GLY A 48 -19.97 10.37 5.17
CA GLY A 48 -19.15 9.94 6.30
C GLY A 48 -17.78 10.59 6.42
N SER A 49 -17.53 11.77 5.82
CA SER A 49 -16.35 12.56 6.18
C SER A 49 -16.34 12.86 7.69
N SER A 50 -15.15 12.80 8.30
CA SER A 50 -14.95 13.11 9.74
C SER A 50 -14.85 14.61 10.03
N GLU A 51 -15.34 15.45 9.13
CA GLU A 51 -15.28 16.90 9.28
C GLU A 51 -16.15 17.38 10.44
N ASP A 52 -15.61 18.26 11.27
CA ASP A 52 -16.29 18.84 12.42
C ASP A 52 -17.09 20.08 12.00
N ILE A 53 -18.35 19.85 11.63
CA ILE A 53 -19.26 20.92 11.19
C ILE A 53 -19.64 21.89 12.33
N VAL A 54 -19.49 21.50 13.60
CA VAL A 54 -19.93 22.30 14.75
C VAL A 54 -19.12 23.61 14.88
N LYS A 55 -17.86 23.57 14.46
CA LYS A 55 -16.94 24.72 14.55
C LYS A 55 -17.11 25.72 13.41
N LYS A 56 -17.83 25.35 12.35
CA LYS A 56 -17.97 26.18 11.16
C LYS A 56 -19.15 27.16 11.30
N PRO A 57 -18.97 28.44 10.94
CA PRO A 57 -20.03 29.46 11.03
C PRO A 57 -21.31 29.05 10.29
N TRP A 58 -21.16 28.39 9.14
CA TRP A 58 -22.25 27.93 8.28
C TRP A 58 -23.25 26.98 8.95
N TYR A 59 -22.87 26.28 10.02
CA TYR A 59 -23.72 25.28 10.68
C TYR A 59 -23.96 25.59 12.15
N LYS A 60 -23.08 26.37 12.76
CA LYS A 60 -23.17 26.76 14.16
C LYS A 60 -24.52 27.41 14.40
N ASP A 61 -25.31 26.77 15.26
CA ASP A 61 -26.62 27.22 15.74
C ASP A 61 -27.67 27.47 14.64
N SER A 62 -27.43 26.97 13.44
CA SER A 62 -28.32 27.08 12.28
C SER A 62 -28.75 25.72 11.71
N LEU A 63 -27.94 24.67 11.88
CA LEU A 63 -28.25 23.32 11.41
C LEU A 63 -28.19 22.31 12.55
N SER A 64 -29.28 21.58 12.81
CA SER A 64 -29.31 20.51 13.81
C SER A 64 -28.89 19.15 13.24
N LYS A 65 -29.49 18.77 12.11
CA LYS A 65 -29.23 17.53 11.38
C LYS A 65 -29.56 17.67 9.90
N ALA A 66 -29.07 16.75 9.09
CA ALA A 66 -29.47 16.61 7.70
C ALA A 66 -29.68 15.15 7.34
N THR A 67 -30.66 14.90 6.47
CA THR A 67 -31.02 13.56 5.97
C THR A 67 -30.92 13.53 4.46
N MET A 68 -30.09 12.65 3.93
CA MET A 68 -29.96 12.40 2.50
C MET A 68 -30.68 11.10 2.17
N VAL A 69 -31.50 11.12 1.14
CA VAL A 69 -32.18 9.92 0.63
C VAL A 69 -31.59 9.60 -0.73
N PHE A 70 -31.19 8.34 -0.91
CA PHE A 70 -30.64 7.86 -2.18
C PHE A 70 -31.12 6.44 -2.48
N GLU A 71 -31.19 6.14 -3.77
CA GLU A 71 -31.52 4.84 -4.31
C GLU A 71 -30.23 4.15 -4.78
N TYR A 72 -30.08 2.87 -4.43
CA TYR A 72 -29.00 2.04 -4.91
C TYR A 72 -29.47 0.60 -5.08
N ASN A 73 -29.35 0.08 -6.31
CA ASN A 73 -29.80 -1.27 -6.68
C ASN A 73 -31.24 -1.56 -6.20
N GLU A 74 -32.17 -0.69 -6.61
CA GLU A 74 -33.63 -0.76 -6.32
C GLU A 74 -34.02 -0.54 -4.86
N ASN A 75 -33.05 -0.40 -3.95
CA ASN A 75 -33.30 -0.10 -2.54
C ASN A 75 -33.21 1.40 -2.28
N THR A 76 -34.13 1.94 -1.49
CA THR A 76 -34.08 3.34 -1.03
C THR A 76 -33.53 3.41 0.38
N PHE A 77 -32.43 4.13 0.54
CA PHE A 77 -31.76 4.34 1.82
C PHE A 77 -31.94 5.79 2.29
N SER A 78 -32.07 5.96 3.61
CA SER A 78 -32.12 7.24 4.29
C SER A 78 -30.95 7.32 5.26
N ILE A 79 -30.07 8.31 5.05
CA ILE A 79 -28.89 8.53 5.88
C ILE A 79 -28.98 9.90 6.56
N THR A 80 -28.93 9.91 7.89
CA THR A 80 -29.02 11.13 8.69
C THR A 80 -27.72 11.37 9.44
N ARG A 81 -27.14 12.55 9.25
CA ARG A 81 -25.99 13.05 10.00
C ARG A 81 -26.42 14.17 10.93
N THR A 82 -25.91 14.17 12.15
CA THR A 82 -26.18 15.23 13.13
C THR A 82 -24.90 15.99 13.49
N ARG A 83 -25.02 17.03 14.30
CA ARG A 83 -23.88 17.72 14.92
C ARG A 83 -23.05 16.80 15.84
N ASN A 84 -23.64 15.73 16.38
CA ASN A 84 -22.96 14.79 17.26
C ASN A 84 -22.50 13.56 16.47
N PRO A 85 -21.18 13.31 16.32
CA PRO A 85 -20.67 12.15 15.61
C PRO A 85 -21.15 10.80 16.17
N ASN A 86 -21.60 10.74 17.42
CA ASN A 86 -22.11 9.52 18.06
C ASN A 86 -23.62 9.31 17.84
N GLN A 87 -24.29 10.22 17.12
CA GLN A 87 -25.73 10.18 16.90
C GLN A 87 -26.02 10.36 15.40
N ASN A 88 -25.96 9.28 14.64
CA ASN A 88 -26.36 9.24 13.24
C ASN A 88 -27.42 8.17 13.06
N TYR A 89 -28.01 8.14 11.87
CA TYR A 89 -29.03 7.14 11.51
C TYR A 89 -28.78 6.69 10.07
N LEU A 90 -28.98 5.41 9.82
CA LEU A 90 -29.00 4.82 8.49
C LEU A 90 -30.03 3.71 8.51
N HIS A 91 -31.04 3.82 7.66
CA HIS A 91 -32.17 2.91 7.58
C HIS A 91 -32.71 2.83 6.16
N TYR A 92 -33.48 1.78 5.87
CA TYR A 92 -34.28 1.74 4.65
C TYR A 92 -35.42 2.76 4.75
N ALA A 93 -35.84 3.34 3.63
CA ALA A 93 -36.88 4.38 3.62
C ALA A 93 -38.21 3.93 4.25
N ASP A 94 -38.46 2.63 4.25
CA ASP A 94 -39.72 2.01 4.70
C ASP A 94 -39.66 1.59 6.19
N GLU A 95 -38.51 1.75 6.86
CA GLU A 95 -38.32 1.39 8.27
C GLU A 95 -38.73 2.54 9.20
N GLU A 96 -39.59 2.23 10.18
CA GLU A 96 -40.06 3.20 11.19
C GLU A 96 -39.11 3.31 12.41
N ASN A 97 -38.31 2.27 12.68
CA ASN A 97 -37.42 2.23 13.85
C ASN A 97 -36.03 2.78 13.53
N LEU A 98 -35.70 3.92 14.14
CA LEU A 98 -34.42 4.60 13.96
C LEU A 98 -33.42 4.16 15.04
N GLU A 99 -32.48 3.30 14.68
CA GLU A 99 -31.33 2.96 15.54
C GLU A 99 -30.30 4.09 15.50
N MET A 100 -29.93 4.60 16.68
CA MET A 100 -28.87 5.58 16.84
C MET A 100 -27.50 4.90 16.73
N ILE A 101 -26.70 5.33 15.77
CA ILE A 101 -25.38 4.74 15.50
C ILE A 101 -24.26 5.79 15.54
N ASP A 102 -23.07 5.37 15.96
CA ASP A 102 -21.90 6.23 15.92
C ASP A 102 -21.35 6.41 14.49
N LEU A 103 -20.36 7.28 14.31
CA LEU A 103 -19.76 7.55 13.00
C LEU A 103 -19.01 6.33 12.42
N ARG A 104 -18.47 5.45 13.27
CA ARG A 104 -17.75 4.26 12.81
C ARG A 104 -18.73 3.25 12.24
N GLU A 105 -19.80 2.97 12.96
CA GLU A 105 -20.88 2.11 12.52
C GLU A 105 -21.60 2.68 11.30
N TYR A 106 -21.84 4.00 11.26
CA TYR A 106 -22.37 4.69 10.08
C TYR A 106 -21.52 4.43 8.84
N LYS A 107 -20.18 4.56 8.96
CA LYS A 107 -19.25 4.23 7.87
C LYS A 107 -19.30 2.75 7.51
N ASN A 108 -19.38 1.85 8.48
CA ASN A 108 -19.44 0.42 8.22
C ASN A 108 -20.72 0.04 7.46
N LYS A 109 -21.89 0.56 7.87
CA LYS A 109 -23.17 0.34 7.19
C LYS A 109 -23.13 0.90 5.75
N LEU A 110 -22.59 2.11 5.54
CA LEU A 110 -22.37 2.64 4.19
C LEU A 110 -21.40 1.79 3.36
N ASN A 111 -20.35 1.25 3.98
CA ASN A 111 -19.43 0.35 3.30
C ASN A 111 -20.14 -0.92 2.85
N SER A 112 -21.01 -1.51 3.67
CA SER A 112 -21.81 -2.68 3.27
C SER A 112 -22.77 -2.40 2.12
N ILE A 113 -23.23 -1.15 1.94
CA ILE A 113 -24.07 -0.76 0.81
C ILE A 113 -23.24 -0.70 -0.47
N PHE A 114 -22.13 0.04 -0.47
CA PHE A 114 -21.34 0.30 -1.68
C PHE A 114 -20.35 -0.82 -2.03
N ALA A 115 -19.99 -1.68 -1.07
CA ALA A 115 -19.00 -2.73 -1.22
C ALA A 115 -19.66 -4.11 -1.30
N GLN A 116 -20.37 -4.37 -2.41
CA GLN A 116 -21.18 -5.58 -2.58
C GLN A 116 -20.34 -6.83 -2.95
N ASP A 117 -19.21 -6.64 -3.64
CA ASP A 117 -18.33 -7.74 -4.04
C ASP A 117 -17.34 -8.09 -2.92
N PHE A 118 -17.79 -8.94 -1.99
CA PHE A 118 -16.96 -9.40 -0.87
C PHE A 118 -15.69 -10.13 -1.32
N GLN A 119 -15.72 -10.81 -2.47
CA GLN A 119 -14.55 -11.52 -2.99
C GLN A 119 -13.52 -10.52 -3.49
N LEU A 120 -13.92 -9.53 -4.29
CA LEU A 120 -13.02 -8.47 -4.74
C LEU A 120 -12.44 -7.69 -3.56
N LEU A 121 -13.23 -7.39 -2.52
CA LEU A 121 -12.71 -6.68 -1.34
C LEU A 121 -11.65 -7.50 -0.61
N LYS A 122 -11.85 -8.82 -0.51
CA LYS A 122 -10.85 -9.75 0.03
C LYS A 122 -9.60 -9.77 -0.85
N ASP A 123 -9.76 -9.77 -2.17
CA ASP A 123 -8.66 -9.77 -3.12
C ASP A 123 -7.87 -8.46 -3.07
N ILE A 124 -8.56 -7.31 -3.01
CA ILE A 124 -7.98 -5.99 -2.80
C ILE A 124 -7.21 -5.96 -1.48
N ARG A 125 -7.81 -6.48 -0.39
CA ARG A 125 -7.16 -6.54 0.91
C ARG A 125 -5.91 -7.41 0.88
N ASN A 126 -5.98 -8.58 0.27
CA ASN A 126 -4.83 -9.49 0.17
C ASN A 126 -3.72 -8.92 -0.73
N PHE A 127 -4.10 -8.19 -1.78
CA PHE A 127 -3.18 -7.52 -2.68
C PHE A 127 -2.48 -6.32 -2.03
N THR A 128 -3.26 -5.42 -1.44
CA THR A 128 -2.77 -4.14 -0.87
C THR A 128 -2.26 -4.27 0.56
N ASN A 129 -2.64 -5.34 1.27
CA ASN A 129 -2.50 -5.50 2.72
C ASN A 129 -3.16 -4.37 3.52
N GLU A 130 -4.18 -3.72 2.93
CA GLU A 130 -4.94 -2.65 3.55
C GLU A 130 -6.44 -2.96 3.54
N GLU A 131 -7.15 -2.51 4.58
CA GLU A 131 -8.61 -2.48 4.55
C GLU A 131 -9.06 -1.25 3.77
N LEU A 132 -9.31 -1.45 2.47
CA LEU A 132 -9.88 -0.42 1.61
C LEU A 132 -11.40 -0.41 1.75
N THR A 133 -11.94 0.80 1.92
CA THR A 133 -13.38 1.04 2.06
C THR A 133 -13.84 2.02 1.00
N TYR A 134 -15.15 2.19 0.86
CA TYR A 134 -15.70 3.19 -0.06
C TYR A 134 -15.17 4.61 0.19
N ARG A 135 -14.84 4.94 1.45
CA ARG A 135 -14.22 6.22 1.81
C ARG A 135 -12.90 6.44 1.09
N THR A 136 -12.08 5.40 0.92
CA THR A 136 -10.81 5.50 0.20
C THR A 136 -11.07 5.86 -1.27
N PHE A 137 -12.06 5.23 -1.90
CA PHE A 137 -12.43 5.48 -3.30
C PHE A 137 -13.04 6.87 -3.55
N THR A 138 -13.43 7.60 -2.50
CA THR A 138 -13.87 9.00 -2.66
C THR A 138 -12.83 9.91 -3.29
N MET A 139 -11.55 9.51 -3.36
CA MET A 139 -10.52 10.25 -4.11
C MET A 139 -10.86 10.45 -5.60
N PHE A 140 -11.66 9.55 -6.19
CA PHE A 140 -12.10 9.64 -7.59
C PHE A 140 -13.38 10.46 -7.78
N ASN A 141 -14.07 10.82 -6.69
CA ASN A 141 -15.41 11.42 -6.76
C ASN A 141 -15.42 12.94 -6.59
N PHE A 142 -14.33 13.56 -6.16
CA PHE A 142 -14.32 14.94 -5.67
C PHE A 142 -13.21 15.75 -6.36
N LEU A 143 -13.60 16.79 -7.09
CA LEU A 143 -12.73 17.75 -7.76
C LEU A 143 -12.98 19.16 -7.18
N GLY A 144 -12.14 19.56 -6.23
CA GLY A 144 -12.25 20.85 -5.56
C GLY A 144 -11.54 21.99 -6.29
N GLU A 145 -11.96 23.22 -6.02
CA GLU A 145 -11.42 24.45 -6.65
C GLU A 145 -9.89 24.56 -6.55
N LYS A 146 -9.33 24.27 -5.36
CA LYS A 146 -7.87 24.35 -5.10
C LYS A 146 -7.08 23.24 -5.80
N GLY A 147 -7.74 22.16 -6.19
CA GLY A 147 -7.14 21.03 -6.87
C GLY A 147 -7.07 21.17 -8.38
N GLN A 148 -7.75 22.16 -8.96
CA GLN A 148 -7.85 22.32 -10.41
C GLN A 148 -6.52 22.70 -11.05
N GLY A 149 -6.31 22.25 -12.28
CA GLY A 149 -5.12 22.52 -13.08
C GLY A 149 -3.92 21.62 -12.75
N LYS A 150 -4.12 20.57 -11.94
CA LYS A 150 -3.11 19.56 -11.67
C LYS A 150 -3.16 18.47 -12.73
N ILE A 151 -2.03 18.24 -13.39
CA ILE A 151 -1.83 17.10 -14.32
C ILE A 151 -0.92 16.03 -13.73
N GLN A 152 -0.14 16.35 -12.69
CA GLN A 152 0.61 15.41 -11.88
C GLN A 152 -0.10 15.23 -10.55
N ASP A 153 -0.26 13.97 -10.12
CA ASP A 153 -1.12 13.60 -9.01
C ASP A 153 -2.47 14.33 -9.06
N PHE A 154 -3.15 14.16 -10.20
CA PHE A 154 -4.27 15.01 -10.58
C PHE A 154 -5.53 14.84 -9.71
N LEU A 155 -5.57 13.86 -8.81
CA LEU A 155 -6.70 13.64 -7.91
C LEU A 155 -6.59 14.58 -6.70
N ASP A 156 -7.51 15.52 -6.56
CA ASP A 156 -7.47 16.57 -5.55
C ASP A 156 -7.28 16.05 -4.13
N LYS A 157 -8.04 15.01 -3.75
CA LYS A 157 -7.96 14.39 -2.43
C LYS A 157 -6.60 13.74 -2.14
N CYS A 158 -5.81 13.36 -3.14
CA CYS A 158 -4.47 12.82 -2.93
C CYS A 158 -3.46 13.86 -2.40
N SER A 159 -3.85 15.14 -2.32
CA SER A 159 -3.09 16.14 -1.55
C SER A 159 -3.04 15.81 -0.05
N ASP A 160 -4.00 15.05 0.47
CA ASP A 160 -3.99 14.54 1.84
C ASP A 160 -3.30 13.18 1.90
N ILE A 161 -2.34 13.06 2.81
CA ILE A 161 -1.52 11.86 3.04
C ILE A 161 -2.41 10.61 3.17
N LYS A 162 -3.58 10.72 3.83
CA LYS A 162 -4.47 9.57 4.05
C LYS A 162 -4.96 8.90 2.76
N TYR A 163 -5.00 9.63 1.65
CA TYR A 163 -5.36 9.12 0.33
C TYR A 163 -4.12 8.80 -0.52
N SER A 164 -3.08 9.65 -0.46
CA SER A 164 -1.89 9.48 -1.31
C SER A 164 -1.15 8.16 -1.08
N VAL A 165 -1.03 7.69 0.18
CA VAL A 165 -0.35 6.41 0.46
C VAL A 165 -1.11 5.22 -0.13
N LYS A 166 -2.44 5.35 -0.26
CA LYS A 166 -3.34 4.29 -0.72
C LYS A 166 -3.53 4.27 -2.24
N LEU A 167 -3.23 5.37 -2.92
CA LEU A 167 -3.43 5.49 -4.36
C LEU A 167 -2.60 4.46 -5.14
N ASN A 168 -1.29 4.38 -4.90
CA ASN A 168 -0.42 3.46 -5.65
C ASN A 168 -0.85 1.98 -5.51
N PRO A 169 -1.15 1.45 -4.31
CA PRO A 169 -1.72 0.11 -4.17
C PRO A 169 -3.01 -0.11 -4.97
N ILE A 170 -3.91 0.88 -4.98
CA ILE A 170 -5.18 0.81 -5.73
C ILE A 170 -4.92 0.79 -7.24
N LEU A 171 -4.07 1.68 -7.74
CA LEU A 171 -3.71 1.72 -9.16
C LEU A 171 -3.02 0.42 -9.59
N ASN A 172 -2.12 -0.11 -8.77
CA ASN A 172 -1.49 -1.40 -9.02
C ASN A 172 -2.52 -2.52 -9.09
N PHE A 173 -3.59 -2.49 -8.29
CA PHE A 173 -4.66 -3.48 -8.37
C PHE A 173 -5.54 -3.31 -9.62
N ILE A 174 -5.96 -2.08 -9.93
CA ILE A 174 -6.82 -1.77 -11.10
C ILE A 174 -6.13 -2.17 -12.40
N PHE A 175 -4.84 -1.87 -12.52
CA PHE A 175 -4.03 -2.10 -13.71
C PHE A 175 -3.13 -3.36 -13.59
N ASN A 176 -3.50 -4.37 -12.80
CA ASN A 176 -2.78 -5.65 -12.81
C ASN A 176 -3.45 -6.66 -13.76
N LYS A 177 -2.64 -7.34 -14.58
CA LYS A 177 -3.11 -8.42 -15.46
C LYS A 177 -3.10 -9.80 -14.78
N HIS A 178 -2.34 -9.96 -13.70
CA HIS A 178 -2.00 -11.24 -13.08
C HIS A 178 -2.67 -11.47 -11.72
N LEU A 179 -3.84 -10.86 -11.48
CA LEU A 179 -4.55 -10.95 -10.18
C LEU A 179 -4.80 -12.41 -9.74
N GLU A 180 -5.20 -13.29 -10.67
CA GLU A 180 -5.46 -14.70 -10.39
C GLU A 180 -4.18 -15.47 -10.00
N GLN A 181 -3.09 -15.26 -10.73
CA GLN A 181 -1.79 -15.89 -10.42
C GLN A 181 -1.26 -15.40 -9.05
N ILE A 182 -1.41 -14.11 -8.79
CA ILE A 182 -1.05 -13.51 -7.50
C ILE A 182 -1.86 -14.16 -6.36
N TYR A 183 -3.14 -14.45 -6.58
CA TYR A 183 -3.99 -15.12 -5.59
C TYR A 183 -3.55 -16.57 -5.32
N ILE A 184 -3.25 -17.34 -6.37
CA ILE A 184 -2.75 -18.72 -6.25
C ILE A 184 -1.46 -18.75 -5.43
N LEU A 185 -0.50 -17.88 -5.77
CA LEU A 185 0.78 -17.79 -5.08
C LEU A 185 0.64 -17.31 -3.62
N GLN A 186 -0.33 -16.44 -3.32
CA GLN A 186 -0.62 -16.04 -1.95
C GLN A 186 -1.15 -17.19 -1.10
N ASN A 187 -2.09 -17.98 -1.65
CA ASN A 187 -2.60 -19.15 -0.94
C ASN A 187 -1.50 -20.20 -0.73
N GLU A 188 -0.66 -20.45 -1.73
CA GLU A 188 0.51 -21.34 -1.60
C GLU A 188 1.45 -20.86 -0.49
N LEU A 189 1.71 -19.55 -0.43
CA LEU A 189 2.56 -18.93 0.59
C LEU A 189 1.98 -19.06 2.00
N ASP A 190 0.67 -18.89 2.18
CA ASP A 190 0.01 -19.06 3.48
C ASP A 190 0.07 -20.51 3.97
N VAL A 191 -0.17 -21.47 3.08
CA VAL A 191 -0.05 -22.91 3.39
C VAL A 191 1.39 -23.25 3.78
N LEU A 192 2.38 -22.83 2.98
CA LEU A 192 3.79 -23.09 3.27
C LEU A 192 4.24 -22.47 4.60
N GLN A 193 3.74 -21.27 4.95
CA GLN A 193 4.04 -20.65 6.24
C GLN A 193 3.47 -21.44 7.41
N GLN A 194 2.24 -21.94 7.30
CA GLN A 194 1.64 -22.80 8.33
C GLN A 194 2.41 -24.12 8.48
N GLU A 195 2.79 -24.75 7.37
CA GLU A 195 3.58 -25.98 7.38
C GLU A 195 4.96 -25.78 8.01
N VAL A 196 5.67 -24.70 7.66
CA VAL A 196 6.97 -24.37 8.28
C VAL A 196 6.80 -24.17 9.79
N LYS A 197 5.77 -23.46 10.24
CA LYS A 197 5.50 -23.26 11.67
C LYS A 197 5.25 -24.59 12.39
N ASN A 198 4.53 -25.52 11.77
CA ASN A 198 4.29 -26.85 12.32
C ASN A 198 5.58 -27.69 12.37
N LEU A 199 6.40 -27.64 11.32
CA LEU A 199 7.69 -28.34 11.28
C LEU A 199 8.69 -27.75 12.29
N GLU A 200 8.72 -26.44 12.48
CA GLU A 200 9.55 -25.77 13.49
C GLU A 200 9.13 -26.18 14.91
N ASN A 201 7.83 -26.25 15.20
CA ASN A 201 7.34 -26.76 16.49
C ASN A 201 7.77 -28.22 16.74
N ASN A 202 7.77 -29.05 15.68
CA ASN A 202 8.23 -30.43 15.79
C ASN A 202 9.76 -30.54 15.95
N SER A 203 10.53 -29.67 15.28
CA SER A 203 11.98 -29.60 15.45
C SER A 203 12.36 -29.11 16.86
N GLN A 204 11.65 -28.14 17.42
CA GLN A 204 11.84 -27.72 18.82
C GLN A 204 11.54 -28.84 19.82
N LYS A 205 10.50 -29.65 19.58
CA LYS A 205 10.22 -30.84 20.39
C LYS A 205 11.32 -31.88 20.27
N TYR A 206 11.87 -32.07 19.07
CA TYR A 206 13.00 -32.97 18.82
C TYR A 206 14.26 -32.52 19.57
N GLU A 207 14.63 -31.24 19.47
CA GLU A 207 15.76 -30.67 20.23
C GLU A 207 15.54 -30.79 21.75
N PHE A 208 14.33 -30.51 22.23
CA PHE A 208 13.99 -30.68 23.64
C PHE A 208 14.18 -32.12 24.13
N VAL A 209 13.74 -33.11 23.35
CA VAL A 209 13.93 -34.53 23.69
C VAL A 209 15.41 -34.89 23.70
N ILE A 210 16.20 -34.41 22.73
CA ILE A 210 17.66 -34.60 22.72
C ILE A 210 18.29 -34.02 23.99
N ASP A 211 17.93 -32.79 24.35
CA ASP A 211 18.48 -32.13 25.54
C ASP A 211 18.08 -32.84 26.83
N GLN A 212 16.83 -33.30 26.96
CA GLN A 212 16.35 -34.02 28.14
C GLN A 212 16.98 -35.41 28.26
N VAL A 213 17.08 -36.17 27.17
CA VAL A 213 17.75 -37.49 27.18
C VAL A 213 19.21 -37.31 27.58
N ASN A 214 19.90 -36.33 27.02
CA ASN A 214 21.30 -36.07 27.35
C ASN A 214 21.51 -35.56 28.77
N ALA A 215 20.64 -34.67 29.28
CA ALA A 215 20.69 -34.21 30.66
C ALA A 215 20.46 -35.36 31.66
N ASN A 216 19.62 -36.33 31.33
CA ASN A 216 19.38 -37.50 32.17
C ASN A 216 20.48 -38.57 32.03
N LEU A 217 21.06 -38.76 30.84
CA LEU A 217 22.25 -39.61 30.64
C LEU A 217 23.45 -39.09 31.45
N GLN A 218 23.61 -37.78 31.56
CA GLN A 218 24.62 -37.15 32.42
C GLN A 218 24.42 -37.50 33.90
N LYS A 219 23.19 -37.58 34.41
CA LYS A 219 22.91 -37.95 35.82
C LYS A 219 23.28 -39.41 36.14
N ILE A 220 23.23 -40.28 35.13
CA ILE A 220 23.55 -41.70 35.26
C ILE A 220 25.08 -41.93 35.20
N GLY A 221 25.85 -40.94 34.73
CA GLY A 221 27.28 -41.06 34.46
C GLY A 221 27.56 -41.68 33.09
N GLY A 222 26.61 -41.55 32.16
CA GLY A 222 26.69 -42.06 30.80
C GLY A 222 27.84 -41.48 30.00
N ASP A 223 28.70 -42.33 29.44
CA ASP A 223 29.75 -41.92 28.48
C ASP A 223 29.23 -41.82 27.03
N ILE A 224 27.94 -42.10 26.83
CA ILE A 224 27.24 -42.07 25.53
C ILE A 224 26.30 -40.87 25.48
N TRP A 225 26.28 -40.19 24.33
CA TRP A 225 25.43 -39.02 24.07
C TRP A 225 24.38 -39.40 23.03
N TYR A 226 23.12 -39.03 23.28
CA TYR A 226 22.04 -39.23 22.34
C TYR A 226 22.10 -38.17 21.23
N THR A 227 22.20 -38.63 19.98
CA THR A 227 22.27 -37.81 18.76
C THR A 227 20.94 -37.78 18.01
N GLY A 228 19.90 -38.43 18.54
CA GLY A 228 18.60 -38.58 17.88
C GLY A 228 18.47 -39.88 17.06
N ARG A 229 19.58 -40.44 16.58
CA ARG A 229 19.61 -41.64 15.71
C ARG A 229 20.18 -42.90 16.37
N ASN A 230 20.76 -42.77 17.56
CA ASN A 230 21.42 -43.86 18.30
C ASN A 230 20.58 -44.34 19.51
N SER A 231 19.26 -44.41 19.34
CA SER A 231 18.32 -44.85 20.38
C SER A 231 18.63 -46.27 20.88
N ASP A 232 18.99 -47.17 19.98
CA ASP A 232 19.29 -48.57 20.31
C ASP A 232 20.61 -48.70 21.10
N ASP A 233 21.63 -47.92 20.75
CA ASP A 233 22.89 -47.88 21.50
C ASP A 233 22.69 -47.33 22.92
N VAL A 234 21.83 -46.32 23.06
CA VAL A 234 21.48 -45.75 24.37
C VAL A 234 20.65 -46.74 25.19
N LYS A 235 19.72 -47.49 24.59
CA LYS A 235 18.96 -48.56 25.27
C LYS A 235 19.85 -49.72 25.72
N ALA A 236 20.81 -50.13 24.88
CA ALA A 236 21.80 -51.15 25.23
C ALA A 236 22.68 -50.71 26.40
N TYR A 237 23.07 -49.42 26.42
CA TYR A 237 23.83 -48.83 27.52
C TYR A 237 23.03 -48.74 28.83
N LEU A 238 21.76 -48.34 28.76
CA LEU A 238 20.90 -48.31 29.94
C LEU A 238 20.73 -49.72 30.53
N SER A 239 20.60 -50.73 29.68
CA SER A 239 20.49 -52.13 30.09
C SER A 239 21.75 -52.61 30.81
N SER A 240 22.94 -52.30 30.30
CA SER A 240 24.21 -52.68 30.95
C SER A 240 24.46 -51.95 32.28
N VAL A 241 23.99 -50.71 32.41
CA VAL A 241 24.02 -49.94 33.67
C VAL A 241 23.07 -50.54 34.71
N VAL A 242 21.87 -50.99 34.30
CA VAL A 242 20.90 -51.65 35.18
C VAL A 242 21.39 -53.02 35.64
N GLU A 243 22.09 -53.76 34.79
CA GLU A 243 22.66 -55.09 35.09
C GLU A 243 23.96 -55.03 35.92
N MET A 244 24.43 -53.85 36.33
CA MET A 244 25.70 -53.63 37.04
C MET A 244 26.92 -54.27 36.35
N GLN A 245 26.89 -54.40 35.03
CA GLN A 245 28.05 -54.86 34.28
C GLN A 245 29.10 -53.73 34.28
N ASN A 246 30.35 -54.05 34.63
CA ASN A 246 31.44 -53.08 34.67
C ASN A 246 31.64 -52.47 33.28
N VAL A 247 31.13 -51.25 33.08
CA VAL A 247 31.39 -50.46 31.88
C VAL A 247 32.88 -50.12 31.90
N GLU A 248 33.63 -50.67 30.93
CA GLU A 248 35.04 -50.36 30.76
C GLU A 248 35.24 -48.84 30.64
N LYS A 249 36.04 -48.28 31.55
CA LYS A 249 36.46 -46.87 31.47
C LYS A 249 37.38 -46.71 30.27
N SER A 250 36.89 -46.09 29.20
CA SER A 250 37.73 -45.76 28.05
C SER A 250 38.83 -44.73 28.40
N SER A 251 39.90 -44.81 27.63
CA SER A 251 41.22 -44.21 27.80
C SER A 251 41.28 -42.68 28.02
N LYS A 252 42.38 -42.26 28.69
CA LYS A 252 42.84 -40.88 29.00
C LYS A 252 42.03 -39.75 28.33
N LYS A 253 41.08 -39.16 29.06
CA LYS A 253 40.41 -37.90 28.67
C LYS A 253 41.22 -36.69 29.19
N ARG A 254 41.25 -35.60 28.41
CA ARG A 254 41.96 -34.35 28.73
C ARG A 254 41.42 -33.73 30.02
N ASN A 255 42.28 -33.03 30.77
CA ASN A 255 41.90 -32.37 32.02
C ASN A 255 40.95 -31.18 31.74
N ILE A 256 40.04 -30.84 32.67
CA ILE A 256 39.10 -29.70 32.54
C ILE A 256 39.85 -28.41 32.26
N ALA A 257 40.93 -28.17 33.00
CA ALA A 257 41.76 -26.99 32.81
C ALA A 257 42.30 -26.88 31.37
N ASP A 258 42.70 -28.00 30.75
CA ASP A 258 43.19 -28.01 29.37
C ASP A 258 42.07 -27.72 28.37
N LEU A 259 40.87 -28.26 28.61
CA LEU A 259 39.69 -28.03 27.76
C LEU A 259 39.18 -26.59 27.86
N GLU A 260 39.18 -25.99 29.05
CA GLU A 260 38.83 -24.58 29.25
C GLU A 260 39.83 -23.64 28.58
N VAL A 261 41.14 -23.94 28.69
CA VAL A 261 42.18 -23.20 27.97
C VAL A 261 41.98 -23.29 26.46
N MET A 262 41.68 -24.49 25.92
CA MET A 262 41.38 -24.66 24.50
C MET A 262 40.09 -23.92 24.07
N TYR A 263 39.04 -23.93 24.90
CA TYR A 263 37.80 -23.22 24.64
C TYR A 263 37.98 -21.70 24.62
N ASN A 264 38.73 -21.17 25.59
CA ASN A 264 39.03 -19.74 25.67
C ASN A 264 39.93 -19.30 24.50
N ASN A 265 40.92 -20.11 24.13
CA ASN A 265 41.77 -19.83 22.97
C ASN A 265 40.97 -19.83 21.66
N LEU A 266 40.10 -20.82 21.43
CA LEU A 266 39.21 -20.83 20.27
C LEU A 266 38.23 -19.65 20.27
N SER A 267 37.73 -19.25 21.45
CA SER A 267 36.81 -18.11 21.56
C SER A 267 37.49 -16.79 21.24
N GLU A 268 38.73 -16.58 21.71
CA GLU A 268 39.54 -15.42 21.32
C GLU A 268 39.91 -15.45 19.84
N GLN A 269 40.28 -16.61 19.28
CA GLN A 269 40.51 -16.76 17.84
C GLN A 269 39.27 -16.37 17.03
N ILE A 270 38.09 -16.90 17.38
CA ILE A 270 36.83 -16.55 16.70
C ILE A 270 36.57 -15.04 16.78
N LYS A 271 36.78 -14.43 17.95
CA LYS A 271 36.58 -12.99 18.15
C LYS A 271 37.54 -12.15 17.30
N VAL A 272 38.82 -12.53 17.23
CA VAL A 272 39.81 -11.87 16.37
C VAL A 272 39.42 -12.01 14.90
N TYR A 273 39.01 -13.20 14.46
CA TYR A 273 38.54 -13.41 13.08
C TYR A 273 37.27 -12.62 12.76
N GLU A 274 36.28 -12.58 13.65
CA GLU A 274 35.04 -11.81 13.47
C GLU A 274 35.31 -10.30 13.37
N ASN A 275 36.21 -9.78 14.21
CA ASN A 275 36.67 -8.39 14.12
C ASN A 275 37.39 -8.12 12.80
N ASN A 276 38.32 -9.00 12.39
CA ASN A 276 39.01 -8.87 11.11
C ASN A 276 38.04 -8.91 9.91
N THR A 277 36.98 -9.73 9.97
CA THR A 277 35.93 -9.77 8.94
C THR A 277 35.08 -8.49 8.94
N ALA A 278 34.78 -7.93 10.12
CA ALA A 278 34.05 -6.67 10.23
C ALA A 278 34.88 -5.51 9.65
N ASP A 279 36.16 -5.44 9.98
CA ASP A 279 37.11 -4.47 9.42
C ASP A 279 37.23 -4.64 7.90
N ALA A 280 37.40 -5.88 7.41
CA ALA A 280 37.45 -6.17 5.97
C ALA A 280 36.19 -5.72 5.22
N LYS A 281 34.99 -5.90 5.81
CA LYS A 281 33.73 -5.41 5.24
C LYS A 281 33.65 -3.88 5.21
N GLN A 282 34.17 -3.22 6.25
CA GLN A 282 34.24 -1.76 6.28
C GLN A 282 35.21 -1.23 5.23
N PHE A 283 36.41 -1.83 5.13
CA PHE A 283 37.38 -1.52 4.08
C PHE A 283 36.82 -1.75 2.68
N GLY A 284 36.07 -2.84 2.46
CA GLY A 284 35.40 -3.11 1.19
C GLY A 284 34.41 -2.00 0.80
N ARG A 285 33.55 -1.56 1.73
CA ARG A 285 32.61 -0.45 1.50
C ARG A 285 33.32 0.87 1.20
N ASP A 286 34.37 1.19 1.95
CA ASP A 286 35.14 2.42 1.75
C ASP A 286 35.86 2.42 0.40
N ASN A 287 36.38 1.27 -0.03
CA ASN A 287 37.00 1.10 -1.34
C ASN A 287 35.99 1.12 -2.49
N GLU A 288 34.81 0.52 -2.34
CA GLU A 288 33.72 0.68 -3.32
C GLU A 288 33.31 2.15 -3.50
N ASN A 289 33.26 2.91 -2.40
CA ASN A 289 32.98 4.35 -2.45
C ASN A 289 34.11 5.12 -3.15
N ARG A 290 35.37 4.78 -2.87
CA ARG A 290 36.54 5.34 -3.59
C ARG A 290 36.49 5.03 -5.07
N ARG A 291 36.14 3.79 -5.45
CA ARG A 291 35.98 3.40 -6.86
C ARG A 291 34.91 4.25 -7.56
N LYS A 292 33.75 4.44 -6.94
CA LYS A 292 32.68 5.31 -7.48
C LYS A 292 33.12 6.76 -7.64
N LEU A 293 33.92 7.28 -6.71
CA LEU A 293 34.46 8.64 -6.80
C LEU A 293 35.50 8.75 -7.93
N LEU A 294 36.40 7.76 -8.06
CA LEU A 294 37.42 7.73 -9.11
C LEU A 294 36.80 7.57 -10.50
N LEU A 295 35.77 6.74 -10.67
CA LEU A 295 35.04 6.61 -11.94
C LEU A 295 34.36 7.91 -12.35
N LYS A 296 33.73 8.62 -11.41
CA LYS A 296 33.14 9.95 -11.68
C LYS A 296 34.20 10.99 -12.01
N LEU A 297 35.36 10.93 -11.35
CA LEU A 297 36.47 11.83 -11.64
C LEU A 297 37.05 11.55 -13.03
N GLN A 298 37.15 10.27 -13.40
CA GLN A 298 37.57 9.85 -14.73
C GLN A 298 36.60 10.35 -15.81
N GLU A 299 35.29 10.23 -15.61
CA GLU A 299 34.28 10.79 -16.52
C GLU A 299 34.46 12.31 -16.72
N LEU A 300 34.76 13.06 -15.65
CA LEU A 300 34.98 14.52 -15.73
C LEU A 300 36.32 14.91 -16.37
N VAL A 301 37.33 14.05 -16.25
CA VAL A 301 38.68 14.27 -16.82
C VAL A 301 38.72 13.88 -18.29
N ASP A 302 38.04 12.81 -18.69
CA ASP A 302 37.94 12.35 -20.09
C ASP A 302 37.25 13.41 -21.00
N GLU A 303 36.45 14.32 -20.41
CA GLU A 303 35.83 15.45 -21.11
C GLU A 303 36.80 16.61 -21.40
N ASN A 304 38.00 16.65 -20.80
CA ASN A 304 38.92 17.78 -20.88
C ASN A 304 40.37 17.35 -21.19
N THR A 305 40.81 17.68 -22.41
CA THR A 305 42.14 17.31 -22.96
C THR A 305 43.34 17.84 -22.17
N ASP A 306 43.16 18.88 -21.34
CA ASP A 306 44.25 19.45 -20.53
C ASP A 306 44.68 18.51 -19.37
N PHE A 307 43.88 17.48 -19.06
CA PHE A 307 44.10 16.58 -17.93
C PHE A 307 44.44 15.13 -18.32
N ASP A 308 44.76 14.87 -19.60
CA ASP A 308 45.12 13.53 -20.12
C ASP A 308 46.23 12.83 -19.32
N TYR A 309 47.17 13.60 -18.76
CA TYR A 309 48.27 13.07 -17.94
C TYR A 309 47.80 12.41 -16.62
N LEU A 310 46.56 12.66 -16.19
CA LEU A 310 45.96 12.07 -14.98
C LEU A 310 45.19 10.77 -15.25
N VAL A 311 44.86 10.48 -16.51
CA VAL A 311 44.06 9.30 -16.89
C VAL A 311 44.78 8.00 -16.52
N GLN A 312 46.06 7.85 -16.88
CA GLN A 312 46.85 6.67 -16.56
C GLN A 312 47.06 6.45 -15.04
N PRO A 313 47.45 7.47 -14.25
CA PRO A 313 47.47 7.37 -12.80
C PRO A 313 46.13 6.96 -12.16
N MET A 314 45.01 7.45 -12.70
CA MET A 314 43.67 7.07 -12.21
C MET A 314 43.32 5.62 -12.51
N GLN A 315 43.69 5.11 -13.70
CA GLN A 315 43.50 3.69 -14.05
C GLN A 315 44.30 2.78 -13.12
N ASN A 316 45.57 3.12 -12.84
CA ASN A 316 46.39 2.36 -11.89
C ASN A 316 45.78 2.37 -10.47
N LEU A 317 45.23 3.51 -10.02
CA LEU A 317 44.55 3.59 -8.73
C LEU A 317 43.25 2.77 -8.69
N LEU A 318 42.51 2.70 -9.80
CA LEU A 318 41.31 1.87 -9.90
C LEU A 318 41.68 0.37 -9.80
N ASP A 319 42.73 -0.06 -10.50
CA ASP A 319 43.22 -1.44 -10.46
C ASP A 319 43.68 -1.84 -9.04
N ASP A 320 44.40 -0.94 -8.33
CA ASP A 320 44.81 -1.16 -6.94
C ASP A 320 43.62 -1.27 -5.99
N VAL A 321 42.58 -0.44 -6.19
CA VAL A 321 41.35 -0.48 -5.41
C VAL A 321 40.59 -1.78 -5.67
N ASP A 322 40.48 -2.22 -6.92
CA ASP A 322 39.78 -3.47 -7.28
C ASP A 322 40.52 -4.71 -6.75
N ASN A 323 41.86 -4.73 -6.79
CA ASN A 323 42.67 -5.78 -6.15
C ASN A 323 42.43 -5.85 -4.63
N THR A 324 42.29 -4.70 -3.99
CA THR A 324 42.03 -4.63 -2.54
C THR A 324 40.60 -5.09 -2.20
N ILE A 325 39.62 -4.76 -3.05
CA ILE A 325 38.24 -5.26 -2.92
C ILE A 325 38.22 -6.79 -3.06
N PHE A 326 38.89 -7.34 -4.07
CA PHE A 326 38.99 -8.79 -4.28
C PHE A 326 39.61 -9.52 -3.08
N PHE A 327 40.68 -8.97 -2.50
CA PHE A 327 41.30 -9.53 -1.30
C PHE A 327 40.37 -9.49 -0.07
N SER A 328 39.60 -8.41 0.10
CA SER A 328 38.60 -8.31 1.18
C SER A 328 37.46 -9.32 1.00
N ASP A 329 36.99 -9.56 -0.22
CA ASP A 329 35.95 -10.55 -0.52
C ASP A 329 36.44 -11.99 -0.27
N TYR A 330 37.71 -12.28 -0.53
CA TYR A 330 38.31 -13.58 -0.21
C TYR A 330 38.33 -13.84 1.30
N LEU A 331 38.72 -12.83 2.11
CA LEU A 331 38.72 -12.93 3.58
C LEU A 331 37.30 -13.05 4.17
N ILE A 332 36.29 -12.46 3.53
CA ILE A 332 34.90 -12.53 3.97
C ILE A 332 34.27 -13.92 3.71
N ASN A 333 34.69 -14.60 2.65
CA ASN A 333 34.15 -15.90 2.23
C ASN A 333 34.84 -17.12 2.88
N ASP A 334 35.85 -16.91 3.72
CA ASP A 334 36.61 -17.99 4.32
C ASP A 334 35.74 -18.87 5.27
N ASN A 335 35.78 -20.19 5.07
CA ASN A 335 35.02 -21.16 5.85
C ASN A 335 35.65 -21.47 7.22
N THR A 336 36.85 -20.94 7.49
CA THR A 336 37.58 -21.09 8.77
C THR A 336 36.73 -20.73 9.99
N ILE A 337 35.94 -19.66 9.97
CA ILE A 337 35.06 -19.31 11.11
C ILE A 337 34.01 -20.39 11.38
N LYS A 338 33.46 -21.02 10.34
CA LYS A 338 32.48 -22.11 10.52
C LYS A 338 33.13 -23.34 11.14
N GLU A 339 34.35 -23.67 10.74
CA GLU A 339 35.10 -24.78 11.31
C GLU A 339 35.53 -24.50 12.76
N LEU A 340 36.03 -23.31 13.06
CA LEU A 340 36.37 -22.88 14.43
C LEU A 340 35.14 -22.92 15.35
N LYS A 341 33.97 -22.46 14.87
CA LYS A 341 32.71 -22.55 15.63
C LYS A 341 32.29 -24.00 15.89
N LYS A 342 32.45 -24.89 14.90
CA LYS A 342 32.17 -26.33 15.05
C LYS A 342 33.10 -26.98 16.07
N GLN A 343 34.39 -26.67 16.02
CA GLN A 343 35.37 -27.14 17.01
C GLN A 343 35.08 -26.60 18.42
N ARG A 344 34.68 -25.33 18.55
CA ARG A 344 34.30 -24.74 19.83
C ARG A 344 33.10 -25.45 20.47
N GLU A 345 32.07 -25.76 19.69
CA GLU A 345 30.91 -26.51 20.20
C GLU A 345 31.29 -27.93 20.63
N GLN A 346 32.20 -28.59 19.90
CA GLN A 346 32.74 -29.89 20.32
C GLN A 346 33.46 -29.81 21.67
N ILE A 347 34.34 -28.82 21.87
CA ILE A 347 35.04 -28.63 23.14
C ILE A 347 34.06 -28.25 24.27
N LYS A 348 33.04 -27.44 23.99
CA LYS A 348 31.99 -27.09 24.95
C LYS A 348 31.20 -28.32 25.41
N THR A 349 30.87 -29.22 24.49
CA THR A 349 30.29 -30.52 24.85
C THR A 349 31.25 -31.36 25.70
N GLU A 350 32.57 -31.33 25.42
CA GLU A 350 33.56 -32.04 26.23
C GLU A 350 33.75 -31.46 27.64
N ILE A 351 33.69 -30.15 27.81
CA ILE A 351 33.71 -29.50 29.14
C ILE A 351 32.48 -29.93 29.94
N ARG A 352 31.28 -29.89 29.34
CA ARG A 352 30.05 -30.40 29.97
C ARG A 352 30.14 -31.89 30.34
N ARG A 353 30.81 -32.72 29.52
CA ARG A 353 31.07 -34.15 29.82
C ARG A 353 31.94 -34.34 31.06
N ASN A 354 32.82 -33.40 31.35
CA ASN A 354 33.77 -33.51 32.45
C ASN A 354 33.18 -32.95 33.75
N ASP A 355 32.50 -31.79 33.71
CA ASP A 355 31.80 -31.21 34.87
C ASP A 355 30.72 -32.12 35.46
N SER A 356 29.97 -32.82 34.61
CA SER A 356 28.90 -33.73 35.04
C SER A 356 29.41 -34.96 35.81
N ARG A 357 30.69 -35.35 35.63
CA ARG A 357 31.31 -36.47 36.35
C ARG A 357 31.59 -36.18 37.83
N PHE A 358 31.62 -34.91 38.22
CA PHE A 358 31.91 -34.49 39.59
C PHE A 358 30.65 -34.22 40.43
N LYS A 359 29.45 -34.33 39.85
CA LYS A 359 28.17 -34.24 40.57
C LYS A 359 27.75 -35.61 41.09
N ILE A 360 27.53 -35.72 42.41
CA ILE A 360 27.10 -36.94 43.08
C ILE A 360 25.56 -36.96 43.09
N TYR A 361 24.97 -37.96 42.42
CA TYR A 361 23.51 -38.18 42.39
C TYR A 361 23.14 -39.41 43.22
N ASN A 362 21.98 -39.35 43.89
CA ASN A 362 21.49 -40.46 44.73
C ASN A 362 20.88 -41.59 43.87
N LEU A 363 20.66 -42.77 44.48
CA LEU A 363 20.11 -43.95 43.79
C LEU A 363 18.70 -43.72 43.23
N GLU A 364 17.86 -42.96 43.93
CA GLU A 364 16.52 -42.59 43.47
C GLU A 364 16.56 -41.70 42.21
N GLU A 365 17.43 -40.70 42.17
CA GLU A 365 17.62 -39.79 41.03
C GLU A 365 18.11 -40.53 39.79
N LYS A 366 18.98 -41.53 39.97
CA LYS A 366 19.43 -42.40 38.88
C LYS A 366 18.30 -43.28 38.36
N SER A 367 17.48 -43.86 39.25
CA SER A 367 16.33 -44.66 38.83
C SER A 367 15.27 -43.85 38.08
N LYS A 368 15.00 -42.61 38.53
CA LYS A 368 14.10 -41.66 37.85
C LYS A 368 14.64 -41.22 36.50
N ALA A 369 15.95 -40.98 36.40
CA ALA A 369 16.60 -40.63 35.14
C ALA A 369 16.49 -41.77 34.10
N ILE A 370 16.65 -43.03 34.51
CA ILE A 370 16.50 -44.20 33.63
C ILE A 370 15.06 -44.32 33.11
N ALA A 371 14.07 -44.16 34.00
CA ALA A 371 12.65 -44.19 33.60
C ALA A 371 12.30 -43.10 32.58
N LEU A 372 12.75 -41.86 32.84
CA LEU A 372 12.53 -40.72 31.94
C LEU A 372 13.20 -40.92 30.58
N ILE A 373 14.43 -41.47 30.52
CA ILE A 373 15.09 -41.72 29.23
C ILE A 373 14.33 -42.76 28.42
N ASN A 374 13.85 -43.85 29.04
CA ASN A 374 13.06 -44.86 28.33
C ASN A 374 11.73 -44.29 27.80
N GLU A 375 11.10 -43.39 28.57
CA GLU A 375 9.89 -42.68 28.14
C GLU A 375 10.19 -41.77 26.93
N TYR A 376 11.24 -40.96 26.99
CA TYR A 376 11.64 -40.09 25.87
C TYR A 376 12.11 -40.85 24.62
N LEU A 377 12.80 -41.98 24.78
CA LEU A 377 13.24 -42.84 23.67
C LEU A 377 12.13 -43.72 23.07
N SER A 378 10.95 -43.75 23.70
CA SER A 378 9.76 -44.43 23.16
C SER A 378 9.02 -43.59 22.12
N VAL A 379 9.31 -42.28 22.06
CA VAL A 379 8.71 -41.36 21.09
C VAL A 379 9.58 -41.33 19.84
N GLU A 380 9.07 -41.82 18.70
CA GLU A 380 9.72 -41.61 17.40
C GLU A 380 9.62 -40.13 17.01
N ILE A 381 10.75 -39.42 17.04
CA ILE A 381 10.83 -38.04 16.56
C ILE A 381 11.96 -37.95 15.54
N VAL A 382 11.63 -37.47 14.34
CA VAL A 382 12.56 -37.37 13.20
C VAL A 382 12.94 -35.91 12.97
N SER A 383 14.22 -35.66 12.69
CA SER A 383 14.70 -34.32 12.29
C SER A 383 14.14 -33.94 10.91
N ASN A 384 13.48 -32.77 10.84
CA ASN A 384 12.84 -32.24 9.64
C ASN A 384 13.59 -31.01 9.05
N ASP A 385 14.86 -30.81 9.41
CA ASP A 385 15.57 -29.55 9.12
C ASP A 385 15.76 -29.28 7.62
N ASP A 386 15.94 -30.33 6.81
CA ASP A 386 16.08 -30.18 5.35
C ASP A 386 14.75 -29.79 4.68
N ASN A 387 13.63 -30.33 5.17
CA ASN A 387 12.29 -29.98 4.70
C ASN A 387 11.94 -28.52 5.07
N ILE A 388 12.35 -28.06 6.27
CA ILE A 388 12.22 -26.66 6.68
C ILE A 388 13.02 -25.74 5.75
N LYS A 389 14.27 -26.11 5.41
CA LYS A 389 15.11 -25.31 4.49
C LYS A 389 14.50 -25.21 3.10
N GLU A 390 14.00 -26.33 2.56
CA GLU A 390 13.38 -26.38 1.24
C GLU A 390 12.12 -25.51 1.17
N LYS A 391 11.21 -25.64 2.14
CA LYS A 391 10.01 -24.80 2.22
C LYS A 391 10.33 -23.32 2.43
N LYS A 392 11.35 -22.99 3.24
CA LYS A 392 11.82 -21.60 3.39
C LYS A 392 12.38 -21.03 2.08
N LYS A 393 13.08 -21.85 1.28
CA LYS A 393 13.56 -21.45 -0.05
C LYS A 393 12.39 -21.15 -0.98
N ARG A 394 11.39 -22.04 -1.05
CA ARG A 394 10.17 -21.84 -1.84
C ARG A 394 9.39 -20.59 -1.43
N ILE A 395 9.26 -20.32 -0.12
CA ILE A 395 8.64 -19.08 0.38
C ILE A 395 9.37 -17.84 -0.14
N LYS A 396 10.71 -17.86 -0.21
CA LYS A 396 11.49 -16.74 -0.74
C LYS A 396 11.24 -16.53 -2.23
N GLU A 397 11.26 -17.62 -3.01
CA GLU A 397 10.97 -17.60 -4.45
C GLU A 397 9.58 -17.03 -4.74
N ILE A 398 8.55 -17.51 -4.05
CA ILE A 398 7.17 -17.00 -4.21
C ILE A 398 7.08 -15.51 -3.87
N ARG A 399 7.78 -15.04 -2.83
CA ARG A 399 7.80 -13.61 -2.47
C ARG A 399 8.43 -12.74 -3.56
N GLU A 400 9.48 -13.22 -4.21
CA GLU A 400 10.13 -12.53 -5.32
C GLU A 400 9.22 -12.50 -6.56
N GLU A 401 8.58 -13.62 -6.87
CA GLU A 401 7.60 -13.74 -7.97
C GLU A 401 6.39 -12.83 -7.74
N LEU A 402 5.81 -12.84 -6.53
CA LEU A 402 4.72 -11.93 -6.16
C LEU A 402 5.11 -10.47 -6.31
N LYS A 403 6.36 -10.09 -5.98
CA LYS A 403 6.84 -8.71 -6.14
C LYS A 403 6.95 -8.34 -7.62
N ALA A 404 7.39 -9.25 -8.48
CA ALA A 404 7.43 -9.02 -9.92
C ALA A 404 6.03 -8.88 -10.52
N LEU A 405 5.13 -9.81 -10.19
CA LEU A 405 3.75 -9.83 -10.70
C LEU A 405 2.93 -8.62 -10.23
N ARG A 406 3.06 -8.19 -8.96
CA ARG A 406 2.36 -7.00 -8.43
C ARG A 406 2.79 -5.70 -9.12
N ASN A 407 4.00 -5.64 -9.65
CA ASN A 407 4.52 -4.49 -10.40
C ASN A 407 4.33 -4.63 -11.91
N SER A 408 3.74 -5.73 -12.38
CA SER A 408 3.39 -5.92 -13.78
C SER A 408 2.12 -5.14 -14.11
N ASP A 409 2.24 -4.27 -15.12
CA ASP A 409 1.16 -3.37 -15.53
C ASP A 409 0.41 -3.93 -16.72
N ASP A 410 -0.91 -3.81 -16.67
CA ASP A 410 -1.81 -4.01 -17.79
C ASP A 410 -1.74 -2.78 -18.71
N LEU A 411 -0.73 -2.78 -19.57
CA LEU A 411 -0.50 -1.72 -20.55
C LEU A 411 -1.71 -1.51 -21.46
N GLN A 412 -2.46 -2.58 -21.76
CA GLN A 412 -3.66 -2.46 -22.59
C GLN A 412 -4.73 -1.61 -21.91
N LYS A 413 -5.04 -1.86 -20.63
CA LYS A 413 -5.99 -1.03 -19.88
C LYS A 413 -5.51 0.42 -19.71
N ILE A 414 -4.21 0.63 -19.53
CA ILE A 414 -3.62 1.98 -19.43
C ILE A 414 -3.75 2.72 -20.77
N ASP A 415 -3.52 2.03 -21.88
CA ASP A 415 -3.68 2.59 -23.22
C ASP A 415 -5.15 2.87 -23.54
N GLU A 416 -6.07 1.97 -23.17
CA GLU A 416 -7.53 2.18 -23.28
C GLU A 416 -7.99 3.40 -22.47
N LEU A 417 -7.49 3.56 -21.23
CA LEU A 417 -7.74 4.75 -20.42
C LEU A 417 -7.22 6.02 -21.11
N SER A 418 -5.98 5.98 -21.61
CA SER A 418 -5.34 7.12 -22.29
C SER A 418 -6.09 7.52 -23.56
N ASN A 419 -6.53 6.54 -24.35
CA ASN A 419 -7.34 6.74 -25.54
C ASN A 419 -8.66 7.40 -25.18
N PHE A 420 -9.36 6.91 -24.15
CA PHE A 420 -10.63 7.49 -23.74
C PHE A 420 -10.48 8.93 -23.21
N ILE A 421 -9.42 9.22 -22.45
CA ILE A 421 -9.10 10.59 -22.01
C ILE A 421 -8.88 11.51 -23.22
N THR A 422 -8.15 11.02 -24.23
CA THR A 422 -7.88 11.75 -25.47
C THR A 422 -9.16 11.98 -26.27
N GLU A 423 -10.04 10.98 -26.38
CA GLU A 423 -11.35 11.09 -27.06
C GLU A 423 -12.26 12.11 -26.37
N LEU A 424 -12.34 12.07 -25.03
CA LEU A 424 -13.08 13.06 -24.26
C LEU A 424 -12.56 14.47 -24.53
N TYR A 425 -11.24 14.68 -24.49
CA TYR A 425 -10.64 15.98 -24.81
C TYR A 425 -10.94 16.40 -26.25
N TYR A 426 -10.81 15.46 -27.20
CA TYR A 426 -11.06 15.68 -28.63
C TYR A 426 -12.50 16.11 -28.92
N SER A 427 -13.47 15.67 -28.12
CA SER A 427 -14.89 16.01 -28.28
C SER A 427 -15.17 17.53 -28.26
N ALA A 428 -14.29 18.31 -27.63
CA ALA A 428 -14.42 19.77 -27.49
C ALA A 428 -13.70 20.57 -28.60
N LYS A 429 -13.09 19.92 -29.60
CA LYS A 429 -12.27 20.59 -30.64
C LYS A 429 -12.98 21.71 -31.40
N ASP A 430 -14.27 21.52 -31.71
CA ASP A 430 -15.02 22.44 -32.58
C ASP A 430 -15.58 23.64 -31.80
N ILE A 431 -15.49 23.59 -30.47
CA ILE A 431 -16.14 24.55 -29.57
C ILE A 431 -15.10 25.34 -28.76
N SER A 432 -13.90 24.77 -28.55
CA SER A 432 -12.83 25.41 -27.79
C SER A 432 -11.56 25.60 -28.64
N SER A 433 -11.09 26.84 -28.71
CA SER A 433 -9.88 27.18 -29.45
C SER A 433 -8.65 26.53 -28.82
N VAL A 434 -8.55 26.48 -27.49
CA VAL A 434 -7.41 25.83 -26.84
C VAL A 434 -7.32 24.33 -27.15
N VAL A 435 -8.46 23.66 -27.24
CA VAL A 435 -8.52 22.24 -27.61
C VAL A 435 -8.16 22.05 -29.09
N SER A 436 -8.71 22.89 -29.98
CA SER A 436 -8.36 22.89 -31.40
C SER A 436 -6.86 23.07 -31.63
N ASP A 437 -6.23 24.04 -30.96
CA ASP A 437 -4.80 24.33 -31.11
C ASP A 437 -3.92 23.13 -30.71
N ASP A 438 -4.29 22.43 -29.64
CA ASP A 438 -3.59 21.24 -29.15
C ASP A 438 -3.72 20.07 -30.13
N ILE A 439 -4.92 19.83 -30.66
CA ILE A 439 -5.22 18.70 -31.57
C ILE A 439 -4.62 18.91 -32.96
N GLN A 440 -4.41 20.15 -33.39
CA GLN A 440 -3.69 20.44 -34.63
C GLN A 440 -2.24 19.96 -34.59
N GLN A 441 -1.67 19.75 -33.39
CA GLN A 441 -0.35 19.14 -33.26
C GLN A 441 -0.39 17.69 -33.75
N LYS A 442 0.56 17.36 -34.63
CA LYS A 442 0.64 16.06 -35.29
C LYS A 442 0.72 14.94 -34.25
N GLY A 443 -0.27 14.06 -34.22
CA GLY A 443 -0.31 12.91 -33.32
C GLY A 443 -0.48 13.28 -31.85
N PHE A 444 -1.21 14.36 -31.55
CA PHE A 444 -1.60 14.72 -30.19
C PHE A 444 -2.35 13.58 -29.50
N GLU A 445 -1.88 13.20 -28.31
CA GLU A 445 -2.52 12.23 -27.42
C GLU A 445 -2.27 12.63 -25.96
N ILE A 446 -3.16 12.23 -25.06
CA ILE A 446 -2.97 12.39 -23.62
C ILE A 446 -2.68 11.02 -23.03
N LYS A 447 -1.43 10.80 -22.62
CA LYS A 447 -1.00 9.55 -21.97
C LYS A 447 -1.24 9.60 -20.47
N TYR A 448 -1.88 8.56 -19.95
CA TYR A 448 -1.89 8.31 -18.52
C TYR A 448 -0.61 7.56 -18.10
N LEU A 449 0.17 8.16 -17.21
CA LEU A 449 1.31 7.52 -16.57
C LEU A 449 0.91 7.15 -15.13
N LYS A 450 0.75 5.84 -14.90
CA LYS A 450 0.41 5.29 -13.59
C LYS A 450 1.37 5.77 -12.49
N LYS A 451 2.68 5.77 -12.79
CA LYS A 451 3.70 6.23 -11.84
C LYS A 451 3.59 7.74 -11.65
N GLY A 452 3.19 8.14 -10.44
CA GLY A 452 2.96 9.55 -10.11
C GLY A 452 1.59 10.07 -10.54
N ASN A 453 0.71 9.20 -11.06
CA ASN A 453 -0.66 9.51 -11.45
C ASN A 453 -0.72 10.77 -12.35
N ILE A 454 -0.05 10.70 -13.50
CA ILE A 454 0.20 11.85 -14.38
C ILE A 454 -0.61 11.74 -15.67
N LEU A 455 -1.18 12.85 -16.12
CA LEU A 455 -1.80 13.04 -17.42
C LEU A 455 -0.83 13.85 -18.29
N GLN A 456 -0.13 13.20 -19.21
CA GLN A 456 0.92 13.81 -20.02
C GLN A 456 0.47 13.95 -21.47
N PRO A 457 0.27 15.19 -21.97
CA PRO A 457 0.13 15.43 -23.40
C PRO A 457 1.41 15.07 -24.15
N VAL A 458 1.27 14.42 -25.30
CA VAL A 458 2.36 13.93 -26.15
C VAL A 458 2.03 14.24 -27.61
N ILE A 459 3.05 14.59 -28.40
CA ILE A 459 2.93 14.86 -29.84
C ILE A 459 4.03 14.09 -30.61
N LEU A 460 3.87 13.96 -31.92
CA LEU A 460 4.91 13.40 -32.80
C LEU A 460 5.85 14.51 -33.27
N SER A 461 7.14 14.40 -32.94
CA SER A 461 8.18 15.23 -33.55
C SER A 461 8.74 14.52 -34.78
N ASP A 462 8.89 15.26 -35.88
CA ASP A 462 9.73 14.83 -36.98
C ASP A 462 11.20 14.99 -36.51
N GLY A 463 11.90 13.87 -36.31
CA GLY A 463 13.28 13.89 -35.84
C GLY A 463 14.19 14.64 -36.81
N GLY A 464 15.18 15.37 -36.28
CA GLY A 464 16.21 16.02 -37.08
C GLY A 464 16.89 15.04 -38.06
N GLU A 465 17.42 15.61 -39.15
CA GLU A 465 17.85 15.09 -40.47
C GLU A 465 18.56 13.71 -40.62
N THR A 466 18.58 12.80 -39.65
CA THR A 466 19.38 11.55 -39.78
C THR A 466 18.66 10.24 -39.51
N SER A 467 17.38 10.20 -39.13
CA SER A 467 16.65 8.92 -39.07
C SER A 467 15.14 9.14 -39.16
N GLY A 468 14.48 8.55 -40.15
CA GLY A 468 13.02 8.63 -40.39
C GLY A 468 12.12 7.97 -39.32
N SER A 469 12.57 7.89 -38.05
CA SER A 469 11.76 7.44 -36.92
C SER A 469 10.99 8.63 -36.31
N LYS A 470 9.67 8.62 -36.43
CA LYS A 470 8.79 9.56 -35.72
C LYS A 470 8.87 9.28 -34.23
N ASN A 471 9.48 10.18 -33.46
CA ASN A 471 9.58 10.04 -32.01
C ASN A 471 8.43 10.79 -31.33
N ARG A 472 7.83 10.17 -30.31
CA ARG A 472 6.82 10.79 -29.45
C ARG A 472 7.53 11.62 -28.38
N VAL A 473 7.18 12.90 -28.26
CA VAL A 473 7.79 13.85 -27.31
C VAL A 473 6.73 14.47 -26.42
N ASN A 474 7.11 14.78 -25.16
CA ASN A 474 6.22 15.44 -24.22
C ASN A 474 5.85 16.83 -24.73
N TYR A 475 4.54 17.12 -24.76
CA TYR A 475 4.02 18.43 -25.11
C TYR A 475 3.68 19.21 -23.84
N TYR A 476 4.40 20.30 -23.62
CA TYR A 476 4.19 21.16 -22.46
C TYR A 476 3.11 22.19 -22.76
N ILE A 477 2.01 22.08 -22.02
CA ILE A 477 0.87 22.97 -22.14
C ILE A 477 0.92 23.99 -20.98
N GLY A 478 0.84 25.28 -21.30
CA GLY A 478 1.07 26.36 -20.33
C GLY A 478 -0.18 26.99 -19.70
N SER A 479 -1.37 26.39 -19.83
CA SER A 479 -2.63 27.01 -19.40
C SER A 479 -3.37 26.19 -18.33
N MET A 480 -3.75 26.87 -17.24
CA MET A 480 -4.57 26.28 -16.17
C MET A 480 -5.92 25.77 -16.71
N ALA A 481 -6.52 26.46 -17.68
CA ALA A 481 -7.76 26.03 -18.34
C ALA A 481 -7.57 24.66 -19.04
N ARG A 482 -6.50 24.54 -19.83
CA ARG A 482 -6.17 23.29 -20.54
C ARG A 482 -5.92 22.15 -19.56
N HIS A 483 -5.14 22.39 -18.52
CA HIS A 483 -4.90 21.39 -17.47
C HIS A 483 -6.18 20.97 -16.75
N THR A 484 -7.09 21.91 -16.48
CA THR A 484 -8.37 21.61 -15.82
C THR A 484 -9.29 20.76 -16.70
N LEU A 485 -9.31 20.98 -18.03
CA LEU A 485 -10.05 20.09 -18.95
C LEU A 485 -9.44 18.69 -18.99
N ILE A 486 -8.11 18.59 -19.09
CA ILE A 486 -7.41 17.30 -19.10
C ILE A 486 -7.69 16.54 -17.79
N GLN A 487 -7.63 17.24 -16.66
CA GLN A 487 -7.95 16.70 -15.35
C GLN A 487 -9.40 16.21 -15.28
N LEU A 488 -10.37 16.98 -15.77
CA LEU A 488 -11.77 16.56 -15.84
C LEU A 488 -11.93 15.28 -16.67
N CYS A 489 -11.28 15.20 -17.84
CA CYS A 489 -11.26 13.98 -18.65
C CYS A 489 -10.68 12.80 -17.87
N GLY A 490 -9.59 13.01 -17.12
CA GLY A 490 -8.99 12.00 -16.25
C GLY A 490 -9.97 11.47 -15.20
N TYR A 491 -10.67 12.35 -14.48
CA TYR A 491 -11.69 11.97 -13.49
C TYR A 491 -12.81 11.11 -14.12
N LEU A 492 -13.37 11.57 -15.24
CA LEU A 492 -14.45 10.85 -15.94
C LEU A 492 -13.99 9.49 -16.46
N ALA A 493 -12.76 9.40 -16.97
CA ALA A 493 -12.18 8.17 -17.47
C ALA A 493 -11.92 7.14 -16.36
N PHE A 494 -11.46 7.58 -15.19
CA PHE A 494 -11.36 6.70 -14.01
C PHE A 494 -12.73 6.24 -13.53
N LEU A 495 -13.71 7.14 -13.45
CA LEU A 495 -15.08 6.79 -13.06
C LEU A 495 -15.69 5.76 -14.00
N LYS A 496 -15.48 5.89 -15.32
CA LYS A 496 -15.91 4.89 -16.30
C LYS A 496 -15.37 3.49 -15.96
N ILE A 497 -14.06 3.34 -15.80
CA ILE A 497 -13.43 2.05 -15.49
C ILE A 497 -13.94 1.47 -14.17
N LEU A 498 -14.10 2.33 -13.16
CA LEU A 498 -14.53 1.90 -11.83
C LEU A 498 -16.02 1.50 -11.78
N LEU A 499 -16.86 2.07 -12.66
CA LEU A 499 -18.30 1.82 -12.71
C LEU A 499 -18.70 0.69 -13.66
N GLU A 500 -17.97 0.45 -14.76
CA GLU A 500 -18.31 -0.53 -15.81
C GLU A 500 -18.54 -1.96 -15.31
N ASN A 501 -18.03 -2.32 -14.12
CA ASN A 501 -18.20 -3.65 -13.54
C ASN A 501 -18.97 -3.67 -12.21
N ASN A 502 -19.31 -2.53 -11.61
CA ASN A 502 -19.93 -2.43 -10.26
C ASN A 502 -19.24 -3.26 -9.14
N ARG A 503 -17.95 -3.59 -9.31
CA ARG A 503 -17.20 -4.40 -8.34
C ARG A 503 -16.51 -3.55 -7.29
N TYR A 504 -16.04 -2.36 -7.66
CA TYR A 504 -15.31 -1.48 -6.76
C TYR A 504 -16.25 -0.80 -5.76
N PRO A 505 -15.82 -0.58 -4.51
CA PRO A 505 -16.63 0.10 -3.50
C PRO A 505 -16.64 1.61 -3.76
N ILE A 506 -17.22 2.05 -4.88
CA ILE A 506 -17.26 3.46 -5.26
C ILE A 506 -18.68 4.01 -5.14
N ILE A 507 -18.81 5.26 -4.67
CA ILE A 507 -20.07 5.98 -4.73
C ILE A 507 -20.21 6.49 -6.17
N PRO A 508 -21.30 6.22 -6.90
CA PRO A 508 -21.44 6.63 -8.31
C PRO A 508 -21.76 8.13 -8.49
N ILE A 509 -20.88 9.00 -7.98
CA ILE A 509 -21.01 10.46 -8.06
C ILE A 509 -19.73 11.15 -8.55
N LEU A 510 -19.89 12.32 -9.14
CA LEU A 510 -18.80 13.27 -9.34
C LEU A 510 -19.22 14.63 -8.78
N VAL A 511 -18.47 15.17 -7.83
CA VAL A 511 -18.76 16.45 -7.18
C VAL A 511 -17.65 17.42 -7.56
N ILE A 512 -18.04 18.54 -8.17
CA ILE A 512 -17.13 19.53 -8.76
C ILE A 512 -17.41 20.90 -8.14
N ASP A 513 -16.37 21.54 -7.61
CA ASP A 513 -16.45 22.91 -7.08
C ASP A 513 -15.74 23.90 -8.01
N HIS A 514 -16.46 24.94 -8.45
CA HIS A 514 -15.95 26.12 -9.16
C HIS A 514 -15.13 25.83 -10.43
N ILE A 515 -15.61 24.95 -11.32
CA ILE A 515 -14.85 24.54 -12.52
C ILE A 515 -14.72 25.62 -13.59
N SER A 516 -15.61 26.61 -13.65
CA SER A 516 -15.55 27.67 -14.67
C SER A 516 -14.41 28.67 -14.48
N LYS A 517 -13.87 28.81 -13.26
CA LYS A 517 -12.96 29.89 -12.88
C LYS A 517 -11.70 30.01 -13.74
N PRO A 518 -11.06 28.91 -14.19
CA PRO A 518 -9.87 29.00 -15.05
C PRO A 518 -10.18 29.41 -16.51
N PHE A 519 -11.45 29.44 -16.91
CA PHE A 519 -11.86 29.55 -18.31
C PHE A 519 -12.33 30.95 -18.68
N ASP A 520 -12.04 31.34 -19.92
CA ASP A 520 -12.66 32.48 -20.56
C ASP A 520 -14.01 32.09 -21.19
N ALA A 521 -14.81 33.10 -21.54
CA ALA A 521 -16.15 32.90 -22.08
C ALA A 521 -16.19 32.03 -23.35
N LYS A 522 -15.09 31.99 -24.12
CA LYS A 522 -15.01 31.21 -25.37
C LYS A 522 -14.72 29.73 -25.14
N ASN A 523 -13.96 29.36 -24.10
CA ASN A 523 -13.54 27.98 -23.86
C ASN A 523 -14.32 27.26 -22.76
N SER A 524 -15.07 28.00 -21.94
CA SER A 524 -15.87 27.43 -20.85
C SER A 524 -16.91 26.40 -21.31
N SER A 525 -17.40 26.52 -22.55
CA SER A 525 -18.31 25.58 -23.21
C SER A 525 -17.72 24.18 -23.46
N ALA A 526 -16.39 24.03 -23.41
CA ALA A 526 -15.73 22.72 -23.50
C ALA A 526 -16.16 21.78 -22.37
N ILE A 527 -16.42 22.33 -21.17
CA ILE A 527 -16.79 21.55 -19.99
C ILE A 527 -18.08 20.77 -20.25
N GLY A 528 -19.12 21.44 -20.74
CA GLY A 528 -20.39 20.81 -21.05
C GLY A 528 -20.29 19.75 -22.14
N LYS A 529 -19.48 19.99 -23.17
CA LYS A 529 -19.26 19.03 -24.26
C LYS A 529 -18.53 17.76 -23.80
N ILE A 530 -17.51 17.90 -22.94
CA ILE A 530 -16.80 16.76 -22.35
C ILE A 530 -17.75 15.94 -21.48
N LEU A 531 -18.51 16.62 -20.60
CA LEU A 531 -19.48 15.95 -19.73
C LEU A 531 -20.54 15.21 -20.54
N SER A 532 -21.13 15.85 -21.57
CA SER A 532 -22.15 15.19 -22.40
C SER A 532 -21.59 13.94 -23.09
N THR A 533 -20.38 14.02 -23.62
CA THR A 533 -19.72 12.89 -24.31
C THR A 533 -19.39 11.75 -23.33
N ALA A 534 -18.96 12.07 -22.11
CA ALA A 534 -18.76 11.06 -21.07
C ALA A 534 -20.08 10.39 -20.67
N TYR A 535 -21.16 11.14 -20.57
CA TYR A 535 -22.49 10.62 -20.26
C TYR A 535 -23.08 9.72 -21.36
N GLU A 536 -22.74 9.94 -22.63
CA GLU A 536 -23.09 9.04 -23.73
C GLU A 536 -22.46 7.65 -23.55
N THR A 537 -21.31 7.57 -22.88
CA THR A 537 -20.61 6.30 -22.64
C THR A 537 -20.96 5.67 -21.29
N ILE A 538 -21.00 6.46 -20.21
CA ILE A 538 -21.21 5.98 -18.84
C ILE A 538 -22.70 5.73 -18.54
N GLY A 539 -23.60 6.53 -19.12
CA GLY A 539 -25.03 6.53 -18.77
C GLY A 539 -25.36 7.46 -17.60
N LYS A 540 -26.51 8.13 -17.67
CA LYS A 540 -26.98 9.09 -16.63
C LYS A 540 -27.46 8.37 -15.36
N GLU A 541 -27.85 7.12 -15.52
CA GLU A 541 -28.27 6.17 -14.50
C GLU A 541 -27.11 5.60 -13.67
N ASN A 542 -25.89 5.69 -14.19
CA ASN A 542 -24.69 5.11 -13.58
C ASN A 542 -23.79 6.16 -12.91
N LEU A 543 -23.95 7.45 -13.22
CA LEU A 543 -23.15 8.52 -12.62
C LEU A 543 -23.98 9.78 -12.37
N GLN A 544 -24.05 10.23 -11.12
CA GLN A 544 -24.69 11.52 -10.79
C GLN A 544 -23.63 12.60 -10.55
N THR A 545 -23.67 13.69 -11.30
CA THR A 545 -22.70 14.79 -11.17
C THR A 545 -23.33 15.98 -10.44
N PHE A 546 -22.61 16.56 -9.49
CA PHE A 546 -22.97 17.78 -8.76
C PHE A 546 -21.95 18.87 -9.10
N ILE A 547 -22.41 19.98 -9.66
CA ILE A 547 -21.54 21.09 -10.06
C ILE A 547 -21.97 22.33 -9.30
N PHE A 548 -21.03 22.92 -8.56
CA PHE A 548 -21.24 24.19 -7.85
C PHE A 548 -20.44 25.28 -8.54
N ASP A 549 -21.10 26.30 -9.09
CA ASP A 549 -20.41 27.32 -9.87
C ASP A 549 -21.04 28.73 -9.68
N ASN A 550 -20.30 29.77 -10.05
CA ASN A 550 -20.78 31.15 -10.12
C ASN A 550 -21.39 31.49 -11.48
N GLU A 551 -20.95 30.82 -12.55
CA GLU A 551 -21.44 31.06 -13.91
C GLU A 551 -22.78 30.36 -14.17
N ASP A 552 -23.46 30.78 -15.24
CA ASP A 552 -24.65 30.09 -15.73
C ASP A 552 -24.29 28.81 -16.47
N SER A 553 -25.05 27.74 -16.24
CA SER A 553 -24.82 26.43 -16.89
C SER A 553 -24.80 26.54 -18.43
N VAL A 554 -25.60 27.46 -18.98
CA VAL A 554 -25.66 27.76 -20.42
C VAL A 554 -24.31 28.24 -20.97
N LYS A 555 -23.56 29.05 -20.22
CA LYS A 555 -22.23 29.50 -20.64
C LYS A 555 -21.23 28.36 -20.73
N LEU A 556 -21.36 27.39 -19.83
CA LEU A 556 -20.55 26.18 -19.81
C LEU A 556 -21.04 25.12 -20.80
N ALA A 557 -22.08 25.42 -21.60
CA ALA A 557 -22.78 24.48 -22.48
C ALA A 557 -23.26 23.21 -21.74
N ILE A 558 -23.59 23.35 -20.45
CA ILE A 558 -24.12 22.27 -19.62
C ILE A 558 -25.65 22.35 -19.68
N ASN A 559 -26.28 21.24 -20.07
CA ASN A 559 -27.74 21.04 -20.02
C ASN A 559 -28.07 20.13 -18.84
N PRO A 560 -28.22 20.68 -17.61
CA PRO A 560 -28.43 19.87 -16.43
C PRO A 560 -29.88 19.38 -16.32
N GLU A 561 -30.07 18.19 -15.76
CA GLU A 561 -31.37 17.62 -15.41
C GLU A 561 -32.00 18.33 -14.20
N HIS A 562 -31.19 18.96 -13.36
CA HIS A 562 -31.65 19.82 -12.28
C HIS A 562 -30.77 21.06 -12.18
N SER A 563 -31.38 22.24 -12.04
CA SER A 563 -30.65 23.49 -11.83
C SER A 563 -31.33 24.33 -10.75
N GLU A 564 -30.55 24.82 -9.79
CA GLU A 564 -31.07 25.63 -8.69
C GLU A 564 -30.10 26.76 -8.30
N ASN A 565 -30.63 27.94 -8.00
CA ASN A 565 -29.85 29.02 -7.40
C ASN A 565 -29.73 28.80 -5.89
N LEU A 566 -28.51 28.92 -5.35
CA LEU A 566 -28.26 28.83 -3.91
C LEU A 566 -28.76 30.05 -3.15
N VAL A 567 -28.84 31.21 -3.81
CA VAL A 567 -29.39 32.44 -3.24
C VAL A 567 -30.73 32.74 -3.90
N THR A 568 -31.77 32.89 -3.09
CA THR A 568 -33.13 33.26 -3.49
C THR A 568 -33.73 34.20 -2.43
N ASP A 569 -34.92 34.72 -2.66
CA ASP A 569 -35.62 35.55 -1.66
C ASP A 569 -35.86 34.81 -0.33
N SER A 570 -35.89 33.47 -0.37
CA SER A 570 -36.10 32.62 0.80
C SER A 570 -34.83 32.05 1.47
N LYS A 571 -33.65 32.17 0.83
CA LYS A 571 -32.38 31.63 1.36
C LYS A 571 -31.17 32.44 0.89
N THR A 572 -30.22 32.63 1.79
CA THR A 572 -28.98 33.41 1.58
C THR A 572 -27.81 32.57 1.04
N GLY A 573 -27.97 31.25 0.96
CA GLY A 573 -26.93 30.33 0.50
C GLY A 573 -27.30 28.86 0.65
N PHE A 574 -26.29 28.00 0.66
CA PHE A 574 -26.45 26.55 0.81
C PHE A 574 -27.17 26.16 2.11
N ASN A 575 -26.79 26.70 3.27
CA ASN A 575 -27.59 26.48 4.48
C ASN A 575 -28.74 27.51 4.50
N PRO A 576 -30.00 27.09 4.27
CA PRO A 576 -31.13 28.02 4.20
C PRO A 576 -31.47 28.68 5.54
N PHE A 577 -30.91 28.17 6.64
CA PHE A 577 -31.12 28.69 7.99
C PHE A 577 -29.97 29.57 8.49
N TYR A 578 -28.90 29.71 7.71
CA TYR A 578 -27.77 30.55 8.06
C TYR A 578 -27.97 31.97 7.49
N PHE A 579 -27.98 32.97 8.36
CA PHE A 579 -27.96 34.37 7.96
C PHE A 579 -26.62 34.96 8.38
N PRO A 580 -25.81 35.49 7.45
CA PRO A 580 -24.58 36.16 7.82
C PRO A 580 -24.91 37.34 8.75
N PRO A 581 -24.08 37.61 9.77
CA PRO A 581 -24.27 38.78 10.61
C PRO A 581 -24.30 40.01 9.70
N ILE A 582 -25.32 40.86 9.90
CA ILE A 582 -25.42 42.16 9.24
C ILE A 582 -24.11 42.88 9.60
N ALA A 583 -23.33 43.27 8.60
CA ALA A 583 -22.22 44.16 8.84
C ALA A 583 -22.84 45.43 9.45
N ASP A 584 -22.53 45.72 10.71
CA ASP A 584 -22.87 47.01 11.29
C ASP A 584 -22.37 48.06 10.31
N ASP A 585 -23.32 48.83 9.75
CA ASP A 585 -22.99 50.06 9.06
C ASP A 585 -22.07 50.82 10.01
N GLN A 586 -20.81 51.00 9.59
CA GLN A 586 -19.93 51.98 10.22
C GLN A 586 -20.52 53.36 9.91
N THR A 587 -21.56 53.73 10.65
CA THR A 587 -21.91 55.11 10.93
C THR A 587 -21.14 55.51 12.18
N GLU A 588 -19.94 56.06 11.95
CA GLU A 588 -19.51 57.40 12.41
C GLU A 588 -18.14 57.76 11.83
#